data_AF-A0A3P7IX77-F1
#
_entry.id   AF-A0A3P7IX77-F1
#
_cell.length_a   1.000
_cell.length_b   1.000
_cell.length_c   1.000
_cell.angle_alpha   90.00
_cell.angle_beta   90.00
_cell.angle_gamma   90.00
#
_symmetry.space_group_name_H-M   'P 1'
#
loop_
_entity.id
_entity.type
_entity.pdbx_description
1 polymer ?
#
loop_
_entity_poly.entity_id
_entity_poly.type
_entity_poly.pdbx_seq_one_letter_code
_entity_poly.pdbx_strand_id
1 'polypeptide(L)'
;MKVHSNGFIPHSRKEILNESVQFNQLAKRIGRDLSQTCAKMERLAELAKKKSLFDEKSDMDHLSRIVKEDITGLNKQIAALQEFSRRRNGGMKNQGTGHTQLVVVGLQSKLASVSKDFQSVLEISTENLKHQKNRREKFSHADHVPMSLPSSSSGSNGNVLFLFFISG
;
A
#
# COMPACT_ATOMS: atom_id res chain seq x y z
N MET A 1 -20.91 -25.22 54.78
CA MET A 1 -19.83 -25.21 53.76
C MET A 1 -20.40 -25.69 52.44
N LYS A 2 -20.47 -24.84 51.41
CA LYS A 2 -20.87 -25.24 50.05
C LYS A 2 -19.61 -25.26 49.18
N VAL A 3 -19.17 -26.47 48.86
CA VAL A 3 -18.11 -26.76 47.89
C VAL A 3 -18.62 -26.37 46.50
N HIS A 4 -18.00 -25.36 45.88
CA HIS A 4 -18.22 -25.08 44.47
C HIS A 4 -17.25 -25.94 43.64
N SER A 5 -17.83 -26.84 42.87
CA SER A 5 -17.13 -27.74 41.95
C SER A 5 -16.60 -26.97 40.74
N ASN A 6 -15.28 -27.00 40.52
CA ASN A 6 -14.64 -26.51 39.30
C ASN A 6 -15.01 -27.40 38.10
N GLY A 7 -15.80 -26.89 37.16
CA GLY A 7 -16.11 -27.55 35.89
C GLY A 7 -14.96 -27.39 34.89
N PHE A 8 -14.11 -28.41 34.78
CA PHE A 8 -13.20 -28.54 33.65
C PHE A 8 -13.98 -29.13 32.46
N ILE A 9 -14.25 -28.32 31.44
CA ILE A 9 -14.90 -28.77 30.20
C ILE A 9 -13.78 -29.30 29.28
N PRO A 10 -13.68 -30.62 29.02
CA PRO A 10 -12.72 -31.13 28.05
C PRO A 10 -13.15 -30.69 26.65
N HIS A 11 -12.34 -29.86 26.00
CA HIS A 11 -12.49 -29.56 24.57
C HIS A 11 -12.38 -30.87 23.79
N SER A 12 -13.44 -31.23 23.05
CA SER A 12 -13.46 -32.45 22.25
C SER A 12 -12.39 -32.36 21.16
N ARG A 13 -11.65 -33.45 20.90
CA ARG A 13 -10.61 -33.52 19.86
C ARG A 13 -11.09 -33.01 18.49
N LYS A 14 -12.39 -33.15 18.18
CA LYS A 14 -13.03 -32.63 16.97
C LYS A 14 -13.02 -31.10 16.87
N GLU A 15 -13.25 -30.40 17.99
CA GLU A 15 -13.25 -28.93 18.06
C GLU A 15 -11.85 -28.38 17.77
N ILE A 16 -10.81 -28.95 18.41
CA ILE A 16 -9.41 -28.54 18.22
C ILE A 16 -8.96 -28.71 16.76
N LEU A 17 -9.42 -29.79 16.10
CA LEU A 17 -9.13 -30.04 14.69
C LEU A 17 -9.87 -29.03 13.80
N ASN A 18 -11.14 -28.74 14.07
CA ASN A 18 -11.92 -27.76 13.34
C ASN A 18 -11.29 -26.35 13.43
N GLU A 19 -10.90 -25.93 14.63
CA GLU A 19 -10.20 -24.65 14.86
C GLU A 19 -8.87 -24.59 14.11
N SER A 20 -8.10 -25.70 14.10
CA SER A 20 -6.83 -25.77 13.36
C SER A 20 -7.03 -25.63 11.85
N VAL A 21 -8.09 -26.23 11.29
CA VAL A 21 -8.42 -26.10 9.87
C VAL A 21 -8.80 -24.66 9.54
N GLN A 22 -9.64 -24.03 10.35
CA GLN A 22 -10.05 -22.64 10.16
C GLN A 22 -8.85 -21.68 10.21
N PHE A 23 -7.95 -21.86 11.19
CA PHE A 23 -6.70 -21.10 11.27
C PHE A 23 -5.87 -21.24 10.00
N ASN A 24 -5.65 -22.48 9.53
CA ASN A 24 -4.86 -22.75 8.34
C ASN A 24 -5.48 -22.14 7.07
N GLN A 25 -6.80 -22.18 6.94
CA GLN A 25 -7.50 -21.56 5.82
C GLN A 25 -7.35 -20.04 5.82
N LEU A 26 -7.50 -19.40 6.99
CA LEU A 26 -7.33 -17.96 7.13
C LEU A 26 -5.88 -17.54 6.87
N ALA A 27 -4.91 -18.24 7.45
CA ALA A 27 -3.48 -18.01 7.22
C ALA A 27 -3.11 -18.13 5.73
N LYS A 28 -3.64 -19.14 5.03
CA LYS A 28 -3.45 -19.31 3.57
C LYS A 28 -4.07 -18.19 2.75
N ARG A 29 -5.23 -17.66 3.16
CA ARG A 29 -5.84 -16.49 2.50
C ARG A 29 -4.95 -15.26 2.68
N ILE A 30 -4.58 -14.94 3.91
CA ILE A 30 -3.70 -13.80 4.22
C ILE A 30 -2.37 -13.92 3.48
N GLY A 31 -1.76 -15.11 3.41
CA GLY A 31 -0.51 -15.31 2.68
C GLY A 31 -0.63 -15.06 1.16
N ARG A 32 -1.80 -15.36 0.57
CA ARG A 32 -2.08 -15.06 -0.84
C ARG A 32 -2.29 -13.57 -1.06
N ASP A 33 -3.14 -12.95 -0.25
CA ASP A 33 -3.41 -11.51 -0.30
C ASP A 33 -2.11 -10.71 -0.14
N LEU A 34 -1.25 -11.11 0.81
CA LEU A 34 0.05 -10.49 1.04
C LEU A 34 0.98 -10.61 -0.17
N SER A 35 1.01 -11.79 -0.82
CA SER A 35 1.80 -11.98 -2.03
C SER A 35 1.30 -11.11 -3.19
N GLN A 36 -0.03 -10.92 -3.30
CA GLN A 36 -0.61 -10.01 -4.27
C GLN A 36 -0.24 -8.55 -3.97
N THR A 37 -0.27 -8.13 -2.70
CA THR A 37 0.14 -6.78 -2.30
C THR A 37 1.63 -6.55 -2.54
N CYS A 38 2.50 -7.56 -2.35
CA CYS A 38 3.91 -7.48 -2.74
C CYS A 38 4.06 -7.20 -4.25
N ALA A 39 3.37 -7.94 -5.11
CA ALA A 39 3.43 -7.72 -6.56
C ALA A 39 2.91 -6.33 -6.97
N LYS A 40 1.84 -5.84 -6.32
CA LYS A 40 1.36 -4.46 -6.51
C LYS A 40 2.40 -3.43 -6.06
N MET A 41 3.11 -3.68 -4.96
CA MET A 41 4.18 -2.83 -4.46
C MET A 41 5.34 -2.71 -5.44
N GLU A 42 5.77 -3.84 -6.02
CA GLU A 42 6.84 -3.87 -7.01
C GLU A 42 6.49 -3.00 -8.23
N ARG A 43 5.26 -3.13 -8.73
CA ARG A 43 4.74 -2.26 -9.80
C ARG A 43 4.68 -0.78 -9.39
N LEU A 44 4.23 -0.50 -8.17
CA LEU A 44 4.20 0.88 -7.66
C LEU A 44 5.62 1.47 -7.57
N ALA A 45 6.61 0.68 -7.15
CA ALA A 45 8.00 1.09 -7.11
C ALA A 45 8.58 1.34 -8.50
N GLU A 46 8.19 0.55 -9.51
CA GLU A 46 8.57 0.79 -10.91
C GLU A 46 7.97 2.11 -11.43
N LEU A 47 6.67 2.35 -11.20
CA LEU A 47 6.00 3.60 -11.58
C LEU A 47 6.65 4.82 -10.89
N ALA A 48 6.97 4.73 -9.60
CA ALA A 48 7.60 5.81 -8.85
C ALA A 48 9.02 6.17 -9.35
N LYS A 49 9.74 5.18 -9.92
CA LYS A 49 11.07 5.40 -10.53
C LYS A 49 10.98 6.02 -11.91
N LYS A 50 9.92 5.70 -12.67
CA LYS A 50 9.68 6.25 -14.01
C LYS A 50 9.17 7.68 -13.87
N LYS A 51 10.06 8.66 -14.00
CA LYS A 51 9.72 10.08 -14.14
C LYS A 51 8.94 10.29 -15.42
N SER A 52 7.62 10.17 -15.37
CA SER A 52 6.82 10.25 -16.58
C SER A 52 5.45 10.89 -16.36
N LEU A 53 4.85 11.24 -17.49
CA LEU A 53 3.81 12.23 -17.75
C LEU A 53 2.53 12.02 -16.93
N PHE A 54 1.63 13.01 -16.99
CA PHE A 54 0.40 13.11 -16.18
C PHE A 54 -0.42 11.82 -16.03
N ASP A 55 -0.41 10.93 -17.02
CA ASP A 55 -1.13 9.65 -17.00
C ASP A 55 -0.52 8.66 -15.99
N GLU A 56 0.81 8.53 -15.97
CA GLU A 56 1.53 7.66 -15.01
C GLU A 56 1.40 8.16 -13.55
N LYS A 57 1.17 9.46 -13.36
CA LYS A 57 0.88 10.01 -12.03
C LYS A 57 -0.50 9.57 -11.51
N SER A 58 -1.51 9.55 -12.37
CA SER A 58 -2.86 9.08 -12.00
C SER A 58 -2.84 7.59 -11.64
N ASP A 59 -2.14 6.77 -12.43
CA ASP A 59 -1.98 5.34 -12.18
C ASP A 59 -1.22 5.05 -10.88
N MET A 60 -0.15 5.81 -10.61
CA MET A 60 0.57 5.73 -9.33
C MET A 60 -0.34 6.07 -8.14
N ASP A 61 -1.09 7.17 -8.23
CA ASP A 61 -2.01 7.62 -7.17
C ASP A 61 -3.16 6.61 -6.96
N HIS A 62 -3.63 5.93 -8.00
CA HIS A 62 -4.61 4.85 -7.90
C HIS A 62 -4.03 3.58 -7.26
N LEU A 63 -2.88 3.10 -7.76
CA LEU A 63 -2.23 1.89 -7.25
C LEU A 63 -1.80 2.06 -5.79
N SER A 64 -1.33 3.25 -5.42
CA SER A 64 -1.01 3.62 -4.04
C SER A 64 -2.22 3.49 -3.11
N ARG A 65 -3.41 3.93 -3.54
CA ARG A 65 -4.65 3.77 -2.77
C ARG A 65 -5.02 2.30 -2.57
N ILE A 66 -4.97 1.49 -3.64
CA ILE A 66 -5.25 0.05 -3.55
C ILE A 66 -4.28 -0.63 -2.57
N VAL A 67 -2.99 -0.35 -2.68
CA VAL A 67 -1.97 -0.93 -1.80
C VAL A 67 -2.18 -0.51 -0.33
N LYS A 68 -2.57 0.74 -0.07
CA LYS A 68 -2.91 1.22 1.27
C LYS A 68 -4.12 0.50 1.86
N GLU A 69 -5.16 0.27 1.05
CA GLU A 69 -6.35 -0.48 1.45
C GLU A 69 -6.01 -1.94 1.74
N ASP A 70 -5.22 -2.59 0.87
CA ASP A 70 -4.72 -3.94 1.05
C ASP A 70 -3.94 -4.09 2.37
N ILE A 71 -2.98 -3.20 2.64
CA ILE A 71 -2.18 -3.22 3.88
C ILE A 71 -3.09 -3.10 5.11
N THR A 72 -4.08 -2.20 5.05
CA THR A 72 -5.04 -2.01 6.15
C THR A 72 -5.91 -3.26 6.34
N GLY A 73 -6.37 -3.88 5.26
CA GLY A 73 -7.14 -5.12 5.28
C GLY A 73 -6.33 -6.28 5.84
N LEU A 74 -5.10 -6.46 5.35
CA LEU A 74 -4.16 -7.48 5.83
C LEU A 74 -3.85 -7.31 7.31
N ASN A 75 -3.65 -6.09 7.79
CA ASN A 75 -3.41 -5.81 9.20
C ASN A 75 -4.59 -6.28 10.07
N LYS A 76 -5.84 -5.98 9.68
CA LYS A 76 -7.05 -6.45 10.37
C LYS A 76 -7.16 -7.98 10.35
N GLN A 77 -6.92 -8.61 9.20
CA GLN A 77 -6.98 -10.08 9.08
C GLN A 77 -5.93 -10.76 9.97
N ILE A 78 -4.71 -10.22 10.02
CA ILE A 78 -3.62 -10.73 10.87
C ILE A 78 -3.94 -10.51 12.36
N ALA A 79 -4.54 -9.38 12.74
CA ALA A 79 -4.97 -9.13 14.10
C ALA A 79 -6.03 -10.15 14.56
N ALA A 80 -7.01 -10.45 13.70
CA ALA A 80 -7.99 -11.51 13.96
C ALA A 80 -7.35 -12.89 14.07
N LEU A 81 -6.38 -13.21 13.20
CA LEU A 81 -5.61 -14.46 13.25
C LEU A 81 -4.79 -14.58 14.56
N GLN A 82 -4.23 -13.47 15.05
CA GLN A 82 -3.53 -13.41 16.33
C GLN A 82 -4.49 -13.65 17.51
N GLU A 83 -5.68 -13.05 17.50
CA GLU A 83 -6.68 -13.29 18.53
C GLU A 83 -7.10 -14.76 18.57
N PHE A 84 -7.31 -15.36 17.40
CA PHE A 84 -7.59 -16.79 17.25
C PHE A 84 -6.48 -17.66 17.87
N SER A 85 -5.22 -17.33 17.60
CA SER A 85 -4.05 -18.00 18.19
C SER A 85 -4.01 -17.88 19.72
N ARG A 86 -4.34 -16.71 20.27
CA ARG A 86 -4.36 -16.45 21.72
C ARG A 86 -5.45 -17.23 22.44
N ARG A 87 -6.68 -17.26 21.89
CA ARG A 87 -7.81 -18.01 22.45
C ARG A 87 -7.50 -19.49 22.59
N ARG A 88 -6.80 -20.06 21.59
CA ARG A 88 -6.32 -21.45 21.60
C ARG A 88 -5.27 -21.74 22.68
N ASN A 89 -4.42 -20.77 23.01
CA ASN A 89 -3.28 -20.96 23.92
C ASN A 89 -3.68 -20.90 25.42
N GLY A 90 -4.87 -20.38 25.74
CA GLY A 90 -5.34 -20.22 27.12
C GLY A 90 -5.75 -21.52 27.84
N GLY A 91 -5.85 -22.66 27.15
CA GLY A 91 -6.38 -23.90 27.72
C GLY A 91 -5.45 -25.10 27.77
N MET A 92 -4.41 -25.18 26.91
CA MET A 92 -3.61 -26.41 26.77
C MET A 92 -2.14 -26.10 26.45
N LYS A 93 -1.24 -26.48 27.37
CA LYS A 93 0.20 -26.63 27.12
C LYS A 93 0.39 -27.76 26.09
N ASN A 94 0.20 -27.49 24.81
CA ASN A 94 0.43 -28.50 23.78
C ASN A 94 1.22 -27.92 22.60
N GLN A 95 2.19 -28.67 22.09
CA GLN A 95 3.21 -28.22 21.12
C GLN A 95 2.67 -27.66 19.78
N GLY A 96 1.38 -27.81 19.47
CA GLY A 96 0.74 -27.21 18.29
C GLY A 96 0.56 -25.68 18.35
N THR A 97 0.77 -25.04 19.51
CA THR A 97 0.61 -23.59 19.68
C THR A 97 1.79 -22.78 19.13
N GLY A 98 2.99 -23.37 19.10
CA GLY A 98 4.19 -22.72 18.56
C GLY A 98 4.10 -22.43 17.06
N HIS A 99 3.63 -23.39 16.27
CA HIS A 99 3.47 -23.21 14.82
C HIS A 99 2.47 -22.09 14.47
N THR A 100 1.32 -22.08 15.15
CA THR A 100 0.26 -21.06 14.98
C THR A 100 0.82 -19.66 15.24
N GLN A 101 1.60 -19.49 16.31
CA GLN A 101 2.24 -18.23 16.65
C GLN A 101 3.33 -17.83 15.65
N LEU A 102 4.18 -18.78 15.22
CA LEU A 102 5.22 -18.53 14.22
C LEU A 102 4.64 -18.06 12.89
N VAL A 103 3.51 -18.63 12.46
CA VAL A 103 2.81 -18.21 11.24
C VAL A 103 2.32 -16.77 11.36
N VAL A 104 1.68 -16.40 12.48
CA VAL A 104 1.22 -15.02 12.73
C VAL A 104 2.41 -14.05 12.69
N VAL A 105 3.50 -14.38 13.39
CA VAL A 105 4.71 -13.54 13.42
C VAL A 105 5.32 -13.41 12.02
N GLY A 106 5.42 -14.50 11.25
CA GLY A 106 5.94 -14.46 9.88
C GLY A 106 5.09 -13.57 8.95
N LEU A 107 3.76 -13.66 9.05
CA LEU A 107 2.85 -12.79 8.31
C LEU A 107 2.99 -11.32 8.73
N GLN A 108 3.16 -11.05 10.03
CA GLN A 108 3.41 -9.70 10.56
C GLN A 108 4.73 -9.12 10.06
N SER A 109 5.83 -9.87 10.14
CA SER A 109 7.13 -9.43 9.65
C SER A 109 7.08 -9.08 8.17
N LYS A 110 6.40 -9.90 7.37
CA LYS A 110 6.31 -9.67 5.93
C LYS A 110 5.38 -8.50 5.59
N LEU A 111 4.25 -8.32 6.29
CA LEU A 111 3.42 -7.12 6.15
C LEU A 111 4.16 -5.85 6.57
N ALA A 112 4.96 -5.91 7.63
CA ALA A 112 5.78 -4.79 8.08
C ALA A 112 6.82 -4.40 7.03
N SER A 113 7.47 -5.37 6.38
CA SER A 113 8.37 -5.11 5.25
C SER A 113 7.66 -4.39 4.11
N VAL A 114 6.51 -4.92 3.65
CA VAL A 114 5.70 -4.28 2.60
C VAL A 114 5.28 -2.87 3.00
N SER A 115 4.91 -2.65 4.26
CA SER A 115 4.51 -1.33 4.76
C SER A 115 5.68 -0.34 4.77
N LYS A 116 6.90 -0.80 5.07
CA LYS A 116 8.12 0.01 5.02
C LYS A 116 8.46 0.38 3.57
N ASP A 117 8.42 -0.60 2.67
CA ASP A 117 8.69 -0.38 1.25
C ASP A 117 7.70 0.62 0.65
N PHE A 118 6.43 0.53 1.03
CA PHE A 118 5.40 1.51 0.66
C PHE A 118 5.77 2.94 1.05
N GLN A 119 6.20 3.14 2.30
CA GLN A 119 6.59 4.46 2.80
C GLN A 119 7.77 5.01 2.00
N SER A 120 8.79 4.19 1.75
CA SER A 120 9.95 4.61 0.94
C SER A 120 9.57 4.99 -0.49
N VAL A 121 8.63 4.27 -1.13
CA VAL A 121 8.16 4.60 -2.48
C VAL A 121 7.38 5.93 -2.52
N LEU A 122 6.57 6.19 -1.50
CA LEU A 122 5.87 7.47 -1.36
C LEU A 122 6.83 8.64 -1.08
N GLU A 123 7.88 8.42 -0.29
CA GLU A 123 8.93 9.41 -0.03
C GLU A 123 9.66 9.79 -1.32
N ILE A 124 10.10 8.81 -2.12
CA ILE A 124 10.77 9.03 -3.42
C ILE A 124 9.89 9.86 -4.36
N SER A 125 8.59 9.54 -4.42
CA SER A 125 7.63 10.28 -5.25
C SER A 125 7.45 11.73 -4.79
N THR A 126 7.48 11.96 -3.47
CA THR A 126 7.38 13.30 -2.87
C THR A 126 8.66 14.12 -3.09
N GLU A 127 9.83 13.50 -2.97
CA GLU A 127 11.12 14.14 -3.19
C GLU A 127 11.34 14.52 -4.67
N ASN A 128 10.92 13.65 -5.60
CA ASN A 128 10.97 13.91 -7.03
C ASN A 128 10.13 15.14 -7.44
N LEU A 129 8.98 15.37 -6.79
CA LEU A 129 8.13 16.54 -7.05
C LEU A 129 8.82 17.84 -6.61
N LYS A 130 9.56 17.81 -5.48
CA LYS A 130 10.32 18.96 -4.98
C LYS A 130 11.47 19.34 -5.92
N HIS A 131 12.18 18.35 -6.47
CA HIS A 131 13.23 18.60 -7.46
C HIS A 131 12.69 19.11 -8.80
N GLN A 132 11.52 18.65 -9.23
CA GLN A 132 10.87 19.17 -10.44
C GLN A 132 10.41 20.61 -10.28
N LYS A 133 9.81 20.96 -9.12
CA LYS A 133 9.43 22.35 -8.80
C LYS A 133 10.67 23.26 -8.75
N ASN A 134 11.73 22.83 -8.09
CA ASN A 134 12.98 23.60 -8.00
C ASN A 134 13.65 23.79 -9.38
N ARG A 135 13.62 22.78 -10.28
CA ARG A 135 14.07 22.98 -11.67
C ARG A 135 13.16 23.94 -12.44
N ARG A 136 11.84 23.81 -12.31
CA ARG A 136 10.90 24.74 -12.96
C ARG A 136 11.08 26.18 -12.46
N GLU A 137 11.29 26.39 -11.17
CA GLU A 137 11.53 27.72 -10.59
C GLU A 137 12.87 28.33 -11.03
N LYS A 138 13.93 27.50 -11.18
CA LYS A 138 15.23 27.93 -11.71
C LYS A 138 15.20 28.26 -13.21
N PHE A 139 14.39 27.56 -13.99
CA PHE A 139 14.21 27.84 -15.43
C PHE A 139 13.09 28.85 -15.72
N SER A 140 12.18 29.14 -14.79
CA SER A 140 11.18 30.21 -14.93
C SER A 140 11.69 31.58 -14.49
N HIS A 141 12.80 31.64 -13.74
CA HIS A 141 13.51 32.90 -13.43
C HIS A 141 14.65 33.21 -14.41
N ALA A 142 15.05 32.25 -15.25
CA ALA A 142 16.05 32.46 -16.29
C ALA A 142 15.36 32.47 -17.66
N ASP A 143 14.53 33.50 -17.88
CA ASP A 143 14.52 34.33 -19.09
C ASP A 143 13.27 35.21 -19.12
N HIS A 144 13.36 36.40 -18.54
CA HIS A 144 12.82 37.57 -19.24
C HIS A 144 13.94 38.04 -20.17
N VAL A 145 14.18 37.33 -21.28
CA VAL A 145 14.80 37.96 -22.44
C VAL A 145 13.81 39.03 -22.88
N PRO A 146 14.17 40.33 -22.84
CA PRO A 146 13.45 41.29 -23.65
C PRO A 146 13.71 40.87 -25.10
N MET A 147 12.76 40.16 -25.71
CA MET A 147 12.72 40.02 -27.15
C MET A 147 12.35 41.41 -27.69
N SER A 148 13.35 42.29 -27.82
CA SER A 148 13.20 43.51 -28.60
C SER A 148 13.05 43.10 -30.06
N LEU A 149 11.80 43.11 -30.54
CA LEU A 149 11.50 43.04 -31.96
C LEU A 149 12.16 44.22 -32.68
N PRO A 150 12.85 44.02 -33.82
CA PRO A 150 12.94 45.07 -34.82
C PRO A 150 11.59 45.15 -35.55
N SER A 151 10.87 46.26 -35.35
CA SER A 151 9.74 46.64 -36.19
C SER A 151 10.21 46.83 -37.63
N SER A 152 9.81 45.92 -38.51
CA SER A 152 9.93 46.09 -39.96
C SER A 152 8.57 45.82 -40.60
N SER A 153 7.97 46.90 -41.09
CA SER A 153 6.74 46.96 -41.88
C SER A 153 6.86 46.22 -43.20
N SER A 154 5.97 45.25 -43.46
CA SER A 154 5.22 45.12 -44.73
C SER A 154 4.53 43.76 -44.87
N GLY A 155 3.22 43.79 -45.09
CA GLY A 155 2.57 43.03 -46.15
C GLY A 155 2.17 41.57 -45.90
N SER A 156 0.85 41.37 -45.91
CA SER A 156 0.13 40.21 -46.47
C SER A 156 -0.25 39.05 -45.53
N ASN A 157 -1.55 39.08 -45.17
CA ASN A 157 -2.54 37.99 -45.26
C ASN A 157 -2.18 36.58 -44.75
N GLY A 158 -2.90 36.14 -43.72
CA GLY A 158 -2.97 34.73 -43.36
C GLY A 158 -3.77 34.47 -42.08
N ASN A 159 -5.09 34.33 -42.21
CA ASN A 159 -5.97 33.75 -41.21
C ASN A 159 -5.42 32.43 -40.66
N VAL A 160 -5.31 32.25 -39.34
CA VAL A 160 -5.80 31.04 -38.64
C VAL A 160 -6.22 31.41 -37.21
N LEU A 161 -7.54 31.53 -37.05
CA LEU A 161 -8.28 31.34 -35.80
C LEU A 161 -7.95 29.98 -35.19
N PHE A 162 -7.47 29.93 -33.94
CA PHE A 162 -7.88 28.92 -32.95
C PHE A 162 -7.43 29.37 -31.54
N LEU A 163 -8.21 30.29 -30.96
CA LEU A 163 -8.24 30.55 -29.53
C LEU A 163 -9.68 30.39 -29.06
N PHE A 164 -9.99 29.25 -28.45
CA PHE A 164 -11.08 29.17 -27.50
C PHE A 164 -10.54 28.54 -26.21
N PHE A 165 -10.19 29.44 -25.29
CA PHE A 165 -10.01 29.17 -23.88
C PHE A 165 -11.38 29.02 -23.22
N ILE A 166 -11.54 27.95 -22.44
CA ILE A 166 -12.00 27.91 -21.04
C ILE A 166 -12.99 29.01 -20.59
N SER A 167 -14.21 28.59 -20.25
CA SER A 167 -14.95 29.05 -19.06
C SER A 167 -16.09 28.08 -18.73
N GLY A 168 -16.08 27.54 -17.51
CA GLY A 168 -17.04 26.62 -16.93
C GLY A 168 -16.51 26.13 -15.60
#